data_AF-E2NN36-F1
#
_entry.id   AF-E2NN36-F1
#
_cell.length_a   1.000
_cell.length_b   1.000
_cell.length_c   1.000
_cell.angle_alpha   90.00
_cell.angle_beta   90.00
_cell.angle_gamma   90.00
#
_symmetry.space_group_name_H-M   'P 1'
#
loop_
_entity.id
_entity.type
_entity.pdbx_description
1 polymer ?
#
loop_
_entity_poly.entity_id
_entity_poly.type
_entity_poly.pdbx_seq_one_letter_code
_entity_poly.pdbx_strand_id
1 'polypeptide(L)'
;ASPQTPTTSPAVSVNQNTGNAYTTSDQLIAYITVPKRQTVLNLKFRHVLSQLKVVIESPTGNNQVDLNGTTLSINGTRTTYSLAYTGTAQDKDGNDITVPSEVVPAIAIAGTDAQAVAVTPKTVARSTGNVTEAAQATFEGILPPQTCSPVLAFTIEGKTYTYKAVETTLVAGKTTAYKLSVTKSGVELSSITLEDWD
;
A
#
# COMPACT_ATOMS: atom_id res chain seq x y z
N ALA A 1 27.40 5.69 12.62
CA ALA A 1 27.29 4.90 11.38
C ALA A 1 26.66 5.79 10.34
N SER A 2 27.28 5.94 9.17
CA SER A 2 26.63 6.62 8.05
C SER A 2 25.43 5.77 7.59
N PRO A 3 24.32 6.39 7.15
CA PRO A 3 23.21 5.64 6.55
C PRO A 3 23.75 4.81 5.40
N GLN A 4 23.58 3.49 5.43
CA GLN A 4 23.85 2.66 4.27
C GLN A 4 22.66 2.79 3.32
N THR A 5 22.91 3.33 2.13
CA THR A 5 21.96 3.24 1.02
C THR A 5 21.87 1.78 0.56
N PRO A 6 20.67 1.19 0.45
CA PRO A 6 20.49 -0.14 -0.12
C PRO A 6 21.09 -0.20 -1.54
N THR A 7 21.85 -1.24 -1.84
CA THR A 7 22.53 -1.43 -3.15
C THR A 7 21.61 -1.90 -4.27
N THR A 8 20.35 -2.21 -3.96
CA THR A 8 19.28 -2.56 -4.90
C THR A 8 18.05 -1.69 -4.61
N SER A 9 17.33 -1.23 -5.64
CA SER A 9 16.05 -0.54 -5.45
C SER A 9 15.13 -1.43 -4.61
N PRO A 10 14.71 -0.98 -3.42
CA PRO A 10 13.82 -1.77 -2.58
C PRO A 10 12.49 -2.02 -3.30
N ALA A 11 11.84 -3.14 -2.97
CA ALA A 11 10.56 -3.52 -3.52
C ALA A 11 9.63 -4.05 -2.43
N VAL A 12 8.34 -3.73 -2.52
CA VAL A 12 7.32 -4.40 -1.71
C VAL A 12 7.14 -5.82 -2.24
N SER A 13 6.76 -6.75 -1.34
CA SER A 13 6.46 -8.11 -1.78
C SER A 13 5.27 -8.12 -2.73
N VAL A 14 5.38 -8.89 -3.82
CA VAL A 14 4.28 -9.15 -4.76
C VAL A 14 3.25 -10.11 -4.18
N ASN A 15 3.62 -10.90 -3.16
CA ASN A 15 2.70 -11.72 -2.40
C ASN A 15 2.79 -11.35 -0.91
N GLN A 16 1.83 -10.56 -0.45
CA GLN A 16 1.76 -10.07 0.93
C GLN A 16 0.85 -10.94 1.81
N ASN A 17 0.24 -11.98 1.24
CA ASN A 17 -0.66 -12.88 1.96
C ASN A 17 0.07 -14.07 2.61
N THR A 18 1.40 -14.09 2.58
CA THR A 18 2.22 -15.22 3.07
C THR A 18 3.22 -14.76 4.12
N GLY A 19 3.32 -15.50 5.23
CA GLY A 19 4.31 -15.26 6.28
C GLY A 19 4.23 -13.83 6.82
N ASN A 20 5.37 -13.14 6.87
CA ASN A 20 5.50 -11.75 7.30
C ASN A 20 5.63 -10.76 6.13
N ALA A 21 5.34 -11.17 4.89
CA ALA A 21 5.61 -10.37 3.70
C ALA A 21 4.88 -9.00 3.69
N TYR A 22 3.70 -8.91 4.30
CA TYR A 22 3.01 -7.65 4.51
C TYR A 22 3.79 -6.74 5.47
N THR A 23 4.13 -7.24 6.67
CA THR A 23 4.80 -6.42 7.69
C THR A 23 6.23 -6.05 7.31
N THR A 24 6.94 -6.87 6.52
CA THR A 24 8.27 -6.52 5.99
C THR A 24 8.22 -5.56 4.82
N SER A 25 7.08 -5.49 4.11
CA SER A 25 6.85 -4.46 3.10
C SER A 25 6.58 -3.10 3.74
N ASP A 26 6.13 -3.03 5.00
CA ASP A 26 5.89 -1.78 5.71
C ASP A 26 7.19 -1.14 6.19
N GLN A 27 7.56 -0.03 5.58
CA GLN A 27 8.76 0.74 5.95
C GLN A 27 8.35 1.97 6.74
N LEU A 28 9.01 2.14 7.89
CA LEU A 28 8.76 3.25 8.81
C LEU A 28 9.99 4.15 8.91
N ILE A 29 9.76 5.46 8.96
CA ILE A 29 10.80 6.45 9.28
C ILE A 29 10.41 7.26 10.51
N ALA A 30 11.39 7.57 11.34
CA ALA A 30 11.29 8.58 12.38
C ALA A 30 12.43 9.59 12.21
N TYR A 31 12.11 10.87 12.34
CA TYR A 31 13.09 11.95 12.37
C TYR A 31 12.84 12.82 13.60
N ILE A 32 13.92 13.21 14.28
CA ILE A 32 13.87 14.11 15.44
C ILE A 32 15.09 15.01 15.40
N THR A 33 14.88 16.30 15.65
CA THR A 33 15.97 17.25 15.94
C THR A 33 16.08 17.39 17.44
N VAL A 34 17.28 17.18 18.00
CA VAL A 34 17.53 17.32 19.44
C VAL A 34 18.61 18.35 19.73
N PRO A 35 18.47 19.16 20.79
CA PRO A 35 19.58 19.92 21.33
C PRO A 35 20.63 18.99 21.95
N LYS A 36 21.88 19.47 22.06
CA LYS A 36 23.11 18.73 22.43
C LYS A 36 23.07 17.91 23.73
N ARG A 37 22.00 17.99 24.54
CA ARG A 37 21.84 17.32 25.85
C ARG A 37 20.40 16.83 26.08
N GLN A 38 19.93 15.91 25.25
CA GLN A 38 18.66 15.23 25.48
C GLN A 38 18.90 13.73 25.70
N THR A 39 18.50 13.22 26.86
CA THR A 39 18.72 11.83 27.28
C THR A 39 17.55 10.90 26.97
N VAL A 40 16.38 11.46 26.61
CA VAL A 40 15.18 10.71 26.22
C VAL A 40 14.74 11.13 24.82
N LEU A 41 14.72 10.17 23.89
CA LEU A 41 14.29 10.36 22.50
C LEU A 41 12.90 9.76 22.31
N ASN A 42 11.91 10.62 22.04
CA ASN A 42 10.57 10.18 21.67
C ASN A 42 10.46 10.16 20.15
N LEU A 43 10.62 8.97 19.55
CA LEU A 43 10.52 8.79 18.11
C LEU A 43 9.06 8.60 17.71
N LYS A 44 8.58 9.43 16.77
CA LYS A 44 7.31 9.22 16.07
C LYS A 44 7.60 8.61 14.71
N PHE A 45 7.23 7.34 14.54
CA PHE A 45 7.35 6.65 13.27
C PHE A 45 6.22 7.05 12.34
N ARG A 46 6.52 7.07 11.04
CA ARG A 46 5.58 7.36 9.95
C ARG A 46 5.80 6.36 8.84
N HIS A 47 4.73 5.90 8.20
CA HIS A 47 4.82 5.06 7.00
C HIS A 47 5.37 5.89 5.83
N VAL A 48 6.40 5.37 5.15
CA VAL A 48 6.97 6.00 3.95
C VAL A 48 6.31 5.52 2.66
N LEU A 49 5.51 4.45 2.76
CA LEU A 49 4.72 3.84 1.69
C LEU A 49 3.24 4.15 1.86
N SER A 50 2.42 3.66 0.94
CA SER A 50 0.96 3.81 0.96
C SER A 50 0.26 2.47 1.19
N GLN A 51 -0.92 2.50 1.77
CA GLN A 51 -1.78 1.33 1.89
C GLN A 51 -2.95 1.44 0.91
N LEU A 52 -3.20 0.37 0.17
CA LEU A 52 -4.42 0.17 -0.61
C LEU A 52 -5.29 -0.85 0.12
N LYS A 53 -6.42 -0.40 0.64
CA LYS A 53 -7.42 -1.24 1.30
C LYS A 53 -8.56 -1.52 0.32
N VAL A 54 -9.01 -2.76 0.24
CA VAL A 54 -10.16 -3.13 -0.57
C VAL A 54 -11.14 -3.89 0.31
N VAL A 55 -12.32 -3.32 0.46
CA VAL A 55 -13.47 -3.93 1.15
C VAL A 55 -14.46 -4.35 0.08
N ILE A 56 -14.71 -5.65 0.00
CA ILE A 56 -15.76 -6.22 -0.83
C ILE A 56 -16.94 -6.50 0.09
N GLU A 57 -18.11 -6.00 -0.28
CA GLU A 57 -19.37 -6.36 0.33
C GLU A 57 -20.22 -7.12 -0.68
N SER A 58 -20.78 -8.24 -0.24
CA SER A 58 -21.86 -8.88 -0.96
C SER A 58 -23.16 -8.56 -0.24
N PRO A 59 -24.13 -7.89 -0.91
CA PRO A 59 -25.38 -7.49 -0.29
C PRO A 59 -26.23 -8.71 0.08
N THR A 60 -27.25 -8.48 0.90
CA THR A 60 -28.19 -9.50 1.34
C THR A 60 -29.12 -9.97 0.21
N GLY A 61 -29.79 -11.10 0.43
CA GLY A 61 -30.82 -11.62 -0.47
C GLY A 61 -30.27 -12.44 -1.64
N ASN A 62 -31.09 -12.59 -2.69
CA ASN A 62 -30.86 -13.59 -3.74
C ASN A 62 -29.60 -13.37 -4.60
N ASN A 63 -29.07 -12.14 -4.58
CA ASN A 63 -27.88 -11.74 -5.32
C ASN A 63 -26.58 -11.86 -4.52
N GLN A 64 -26.67 -12.31 -3.26
CA GLN A 64 -25.51 -12.54 -2.41
C GLN A 64 -24.59 -13.61 -3.03
N VAL A 65 -23.28 -13.35 -3.00
CA VAL A 65 -22.20 -14.27 -3.34
C VAL A 65 -21.48 -14.69 -2.06
N ASP A 66 -21.02 -15.94 -1.99
CA ASP A 66 -20.21 -16.39 -0.86
C ASP A 66 -18.77 -15.86 -1.00
N LEU A 67 -18.32 -15.06 -0.04
CA LEU A 67 -16.98 -14.49 -0.04
C LEU A 67 -15.91 -15.41 0.60
N ASN A 68 -16.29 -16.62 1.03
CA ASN A 68 -15.33 -17.65 1.45
C ASN A 68 -14.31 -17.93 0.33
N GLY A 69 -13.04 -18.02 0.72
CA GLY A 69 -11.96 -18.34 -0.23
C GLY A 69 -11.68 -17.27 -1.29
N THR A 70 -12.42 -16.15 -1.33
CA THR A 70 -12.14 -14.99 -2.21
C THR A 70 -10.67 -14.61 -2.27
N THR A 71 -10.08 -14.53 -3.45
CA THR A 71 -8.74 -13.95 -3.60
C THR A 71 -8.82 -12.60 -4.29
N LEU A 72 -7.83 -11.74 -4.03
CA LEU A 72 -7.68 -10.46 -4.71
C LEU A 72 -6.28 -10.40 -5.34
N SER A 73 -6.22 -9.82 -6.54
CA SER A 73 -5.00 -9.41 -7.22
C SER A 73 -5.14 -7.95 -7.65
N ILE A 74 -4.21 -7.12 -7.20
CA ILE A 74 -4.10 -5.70 -7.57
C ILE A 74 -3.12 -5.62 -8.72
N ASN A 75 -3.62 -5.35 -9.93
CA ASN A 75 -2.81 -5.22 -11.14
C ASN A 75 -2.64 -3.75 -11.49
N GLY A 76 -1.64 -3.42 -12.32
CA GLY A 76 -1.45 -2.03 -12.78
C GLY A 76 -0.63 -1.16 -11.83
N THR A 77 0.08 -1.75 -10.85
CA THR A 77 0.87 -1.01 -9.86
C THR A 77 2.36 -1.33 -9.96
N ARG A 78 3.19 -0.37 -9.55
CA ARG A 78 4.63 -0.53 -9.37
C ARG A 78 4.92 -1.01 -7.96
N THR A 79 5.92 -1.88 -7.83
CA THR A 79 6.32 -2.47 -6.54
C THR A 79 7.70 -2.04 -6.08
N THR A 80 8.58 -1.63 -7.00
CA THR A 80 9.88 -1.04 -6.68
C THR A 80 9.72 0.41 -6.27
N TYR A 81 10.64 0.88 -5.43
CA TYR A 81 10.69 2.26 -4.99
C TYR A 81 12.12 2.65 -4.63
N SER A 82 12.34 3.95 -4.46
CA SER A 82 13.55 4.51 -3.89
C SER A 82 13.19 5.32 -2.65
N LEU A 83 14.16 5.46 -1.74
CA LEU A 83 14.02 6.24 -0.52
C LEU A 83 15.19 7.22 -0.45
N ALA A 84 14.88 8.51 -0.41
CA ALA A 84 15.88 9.56 -0.27
C ALA A 84 16.05 9.94 1.21
N TYR A 85 16.93 9.22 1.91
CA TYR A 85 17.34 9.57 3.29
C TYR A 85 18.44 10.63 3.33
N THR A 86 19.13 10.83 2.21
CA THR A 86 20.29 11.70 2.05
C THR A 86 20.15 12.56 0.79
N GLY A 87 20.62 13.79 0.84
CA GLY A 87 20.81 14.68 -0.30
C GLY A 87 22.28 14.75 -0.72
N THR A 88 22.56 15.51 -1.79
CA THR A 88 23.93 15.83 -2.23
C THR A 88 24.17 17.32 -2.00
N ALA A 89 25.28 17.67 -1.38
CA ALA A 89 25.77 19.05 -1.28
C ALA A 89 27.23 19.09 -1.76
N GLN A 90 27.78 20.27 -2.03
CA GLN A 90 29.20 20.41 -2.31
C GLN A 90 29.98 20.80 -1.06
N ASP A 91 31.15 20.19 -0.86
CA ASP A 91 32.12 20.66 0.14
C ASP A 91 32.80 21.97 -0.31
N LYS A 92 33.74 22.46 0.51
CA LYS A 92 34.44 23.71 0.23
C LYS A 92 35.36 23.64 -1.00
N ASP A 93 35.70 22.43 -1.42
CA ASP A 93 36.57 22.14 -2.56
C ASP A 93 35.75 21.81 -3.82
N GLY A 94 34.41 21.87 -3.74
CA GLY A 94 33.48 21.61 -4.84
C GLY A 94 33.18 20.13 -5.08
N ASN A 95 33.58 19.23 -4.17
CA ASN A 95 33.26 17.81 -4.29
C ASN A 95 31.87 17.52 -3.74
N ASP A 96 31.14 16.64 -4.42
CA ASP A 96 29.86 16.16 -3.93
C ASP A 96 30.03 15.34 -2.65
N ILE A 97 29.31 15.73 -1.60
CA ILE A 97 29.21 15.05 -0.33
C ILE A 97 27.77 14.63 -0.04
N THR A 98 27.61 13.47 0.58
CA THR A 98 26.32 12.99 1.07
C THR A 98 25.93 13.75 2.34
N VAL A 99 24.83 14.48 2.28
CA VAL A 99 24.23 15.17 3.44
C VAL A 99 22.91 14.52 3.81
N PRO A 100 22.37 14.71 5.02
CA PRO A 100 20.98 14.37 5.30
C PRO A 100 20.05 15.03 4.28
N SER A 101 19.02 14.32 3.83
CA SER A 101 18.06 14.89 2.87
C SER A 101 17.37 16.12 3.48
N GLU A 102 17.24 17.20 2.70
CA GLU A 102 16.41 18.35 3.06
C GLU A 102 14.91 18.06 2.89
N VAL A 103 14.57 16.97 2.20
CA VAL A 103 13.19 16.48 2.07
C VAL A 103 12.80 15.80 3.39
N VAL A 104 12.22 16.59 4.28
CA VAL A 104 11.74 16.14 5.59
C VAL A 104 10.21 16.06 5.56
N PRO A 105 9.60 14.87 5.78
CA PRO A 105 10.19 13.55 5.89
C PRO A 105 10.57 12.92 4.54
N ALA A 106 11.47 11.92 4.56
CA ALA A 106 11.74 11.10 3.37
C ALA A 106 10.47 10.34 2.98
N ILE A 107 10.09 10.46 1.72
CA ILE A 107 8.96 9.75 1.11
C ILE A 107 9.50 8.73 0.10
N ALA A 108 8.85 7.58 0.00
CA ALA A 108 9.18 6.63 -1.07
C ALA A 108 8.73 7.21 -2.42
N ILE A 109 9.59 7.08 -3.42
CA ILE A 109 9.27 7.41 -4.81
C ILE A 109 9.15 6.10 -5.57
N ALA A 110 7.98 5.82 -6.16
CA ALA A 110 7.80 4.64 -6.98
C ALA A 110 8.83 4.57 -8.11
N GLY A 111 9.34 3.37 -8.38
CA GLY A 111 10.33 3.13 -9.43
C GLY A 111 9.82 3.49 -10.83
N THR A 112 10.70 3.38 -11.81
CA THR A 112 10.40 3.63 -13.23
C THR A 112 10.12 2.35 -14.03
N ASP A 113 10.00 1.20 -13.36
CA ASP A 113 9.90 -0.09 -14.04
C ASP A 113 8.75 -0.14 -15.05
N ALA A 114 9.03 -0.73 -16.21
CA ALA A 114 8.20 -0.72 -17.41
C ALA A 114 7.04 -1.73 -17.40
N GLN A 115 6.83 -2.47 -16.31
CA GLN A 115 5.76 -3.48 -16.21
C GLN A 115 5.10 -3.37 -14.84
N ALA A 116 3.81 -3.05 -14.85
CA ALA A 116 2.97 -3.19 -13.67
C ALA A 116 2.93 -4.65 -13.22
N VAL A 117 3.03 -4.90 -11.92
CA VAL A 117 3.07 -6.26 -11.35
C VAL A 117 1.78 -6.51 -10.59
N ALA A 118 1.28 -7.75 -10.66
CA ALA A 118 0.17 -8.22 -9.85
C ALA A 118 0.63 -8.36 -8.39
N VAL A 119 -0.01 -7.64 -7.47
CA VAL A 119 0.20 -7.79 -6.03
C VAL A 119 -0.97 -8.57 -5.43
N THR A 120 -0.66 -9.63 -4.70
CA THR A 120 -1.61 -10.37 -3.86
C THR A 120 -1.59 -9.75 -2.46
N PRO A 121 -2.59 -8.95 -2.07
CA PRO A 121 -2.64 -8.31 -0.77
C PRO A 121 -2.91 -9.31 0.36
N LYS A 122 -2.61 -8.89 1.58
CA LYS A 122 -2.97 -9.62 2.79
C LYS A 122 -4.50 -9.67 2.92
N THR A 123 -5.02 -10.84 3.24
CA THR A 123 -6.39 -10.97 3.75
C THR A 123 -6.45 -10.55 5.21
N VAL A 124 -7.35 -9.62 5.54
CA VAL A 124 -7.53 -9.12 6.92
C VAL A 124 -8.65 -9.86 7.63
N ALA A 125 -9.83 -9.88 7.01
CA ALA A 125 -11.04 -10.43 7.62
C ALA A 125 -12.03 -10.89 6.53
N ARG A 126 -12.87 -11.86 6.89
CA ARG A 126 -13.96 -12.38 6.05
C ARG A 126 -15.15 -12.78 6.89
N SER A 127 -16.34 -12.55 6.36
CA SER A 127 -17.59 -13.10 6.83
C SER A 127 -18.36 -13.73 5.68
N THR A 128 -19.14 -14.75 5.98
CA THR A 128 -19.96 -15.47 4.99
C THR A 128 -21.29 -14.77 4.70
N GLY A 129 -21.63 -13.72 5.46
CA GLY A 129 -22.96 -13.11 5.44
C GLY A 129 -24.08 -14.12 5.67
N ASN A 130 -25.31 -13.64 5.61
CA ASN A 130 -26.52 -14.47 5.53
C ASN A 130 -27.64 -13.66 4.84
N VAL A 131 -28.85 -14.20 4.80
CA VAL A 131 -30.00 -13.54 4.17
C VAL A 131 -30.34 -12.15 4.75
N THR A 132 -29.91 -11.85 5.97
CA THR A 132 -30.15 -10.57 6.68
C THR A 132 -28.89 -9.74 6.91
N GLU A 133 -27.71 -10.31 6.69
CA GLU A 133 -26.42 -9.68 6.95
C GLU A 133 -25.52 -9.77 5.72
N ALA A 134 -24.95 -8.64 5.29
CA ALA A 134 -24.04 -8.63 4.15
C ALA A 134 -22.78 -9.46 4.46
N ALA A 135 -22.29 -10.20 3.47
CA ALA A 135 -20.98 -10.82 3.57
C ALA A 135 -19.92 -9.75 3.29
N GLN A 136 -18.76 -9.83 3.95
CA GLN A 136 -17.68 -8.89 3.72
C GLN A 136 -16.33 -9.59 3.65
N ALA A 137 -15.44 -9.12 2.77
CA ALA A 137 -14.04 -9.50 2.75
C ALA A 137 -13.16 -8.25 2.67
N THR A 138 -12.17 -8.14 3.56
CA THR A 138 -11.23 -7.01 3.60
C THR A 138 -9.81 -7.47 3.26
N PHE A 139 -9.17 -6.72 2.37
CA PHE A 139 -7.81 -6.93 1.93
C PHE A 139 -6.99 -5.65 2.09
N GLU A 140 -5.71 -5.80 2.41
CA GLU A 140 -4.77 -4.69 2.55
C GLU A 140 -3.48 -5.01 1.79
N GLY A 141 -3.07 -4.08 0.93
CA GLY A 141 -1.80 -4.15 0.19
C GLY A 141 -0.97 -2.90 0.43
N ILE A 142 0.33 -3.08 0.65
CA ILE A 142 1.28 -1.98 0.75
C ILE A 142 1.92 -1.76 -0.60
N LEU A 143 1.91 -0.51 -1.06
CA LEU A 143 2.43 -0.10 -2.36
C LEU A 143 3.28 1.17 -2.23
N PRO A 144 4.29 1.37 -3.10
CA PRO A 144 4.91 2.67 -3.30
C PRO A 144 3.87 3.77 -3.59
N PRO A 145 4.06 5.00 -3.07
CA PRO A 145 3.28 6.16 -3.47
C PRO A 145 3.42 6.38 -4.98
N GLN A 146 2.29 6.43 -5.68
CA GLN A 146 2.24 6.47 -7.14
C GLN A 146 0.88 6.92 -7.65
N THR A 147 0.84 7.50 -8.83
CA THR A 147 -0.40 7.66 -9.61
C THR A 147 -0.57 6.44 -10.52
N CYS A 148 -1.70 5.76 -10.41
CA CYS A 148 -2.00 4.52 -11.14
C CYS A 148 -3.50 4.35 -11.37
N SER A 149 -3.88 3.49 -12.32
CA SER A 149 -5.26 3.05 -12.54
C SER A 149 -5.36 1.54 -12.27
N PRO A 150 -5.39 1.12 -10.98
CA PRO A 150 -5.28 -0.30 -10.66
C PRO A 150 -6.48 -1.10 -11.15
N VAL A 151 -6.22 -2.34 -11.57
CA VAL A 151 -7.26 -3.31 -11.92
C VAL A 151 -7.37 -4.31 -10.78
N LEU A 152 -8.48 -4.24 -10.05
CA LEU A 152 -8.78 -5.11 -8.92
C LEU A 152 -9.49 -6.36 -9.45
N ALA A 153 -8.77 -7.48 -9.46
CA ALA A 153 -9.28 -8.77 -9.94
C ALA A 153 -9.56 -9.69 -8.75
N PHE A 154 -10.81 -10.09 -8.58
CA PHE A 154 -11.27 -10.94 -7.49
C PHE A 154 -11.60 -12.33 -8.03
N THR A 155 -11.22 -13.39 -7.34
CA THR A 155 -11.78 -14.73 -7.61
C THR A 155 -12.74 -15.09 -6.49
N ILE A 156 -14.03 -15.18 -6.78
CA ILE A 156 -15.11 -15.49 -5.84
C ILE A 156 -15.84 -16.73 -6.37
N GLU A 157 -15.93 -17.80 -5.58
CA GLU A 157 -16.56 -19.07 -6.00
C GLU A 157 -16.01 -19.61 -7.35
N GLY A 158 -14.72 -19.42 -7.60
CA GLY A 158 -14.06 -19.81 -8.86
C GLY A 158 -14.36 -18.92 -10.06
N LYS A 159 -15.15 -17.85 -9.91
CA LYS A 159 -15.40 -16.84 -10.95
C LYS A 159 -14.55 -15.61 -10.74
N THR A 160 -13.99 -15.08 -11.83
CA THR A 160 -13.24 -13.83 -11.79
C THR A 160 -14.15 -12.63 -12.00
N TYR A 161 -14.12 -11.71 -11.05
CA TYR A 161 -14.75 -10.39 -11.15
C TYR A 161 -13.65 -9.33 -11.28
N THR A 162 -13.91 -8.25 -12.01
CA THR A 162 -12.91 -7.21 -12.24
C THR A 162 -13.50 -5.82 -12.09
N TYR A 163 -12.83 -4.99 -11.30
CA TYR A 163 -13.09 -3.56 -11.22
C TYR A 163 -11.86 -2.80 -11.74
N LYS A 164 -12.06 -1.97 -12.76
CA LYS A 164 -11.02 -1.09 -13.31
C LYS A 164 -11.14 0.25 -12.61
N ALA A 165 -10.21 0.58 -11.72
CA ALA A 165 -10.22 1.87 -11.06
C ALA A 165 -9.87 2.99 -12.05
N VAL A 166 -10.46 4.15 -11.83
CA VAL A 166 -10.00 5.39 -12.43
C VAL A 166 -8.62 5.75 -11.88
N GLU A 167 -7.92 6.65 -12.57
CA GLU A 167 -6.62 7.13 -12.12
C GLU A 167 -6.70 7.66 -10.68
N THR A 168 -5.83 7.12 -9.83
CA THR A 168 -5.80 7.37 -8.39
C THR A 168 -4.37 7.57 -7.95
N THR A 169 -4.16 8.55 -7.06
CA THR A 169 -2.87 8.81 -6.44
C THR A 169 -2.81 8.15 -5.07
N LEU A 170 -1.95 7.16 -4.93
CA LEU A 170 -1.60 6.56 -3.66
C LEU A 170 -0.56 7.44 -2.96
N VAL A 171 -0.83 7.81 -1.71
CA VAL A 171 -0.05 8.80 -0.96
C VAL A 171 0.67 8.12 0.20
N ALA A 172 1.94 8.47 0.43
CA ALA A 172 2.71 7.99 1.58
C ALA A 172 1.99 8.30 2.90
N GLY A 173 1.97 7.35 3.84
CA GLY A 173 1.33 7.53 5.13
C GLY A 173 -0.19 7.57 5.09
N LYS A 174 -0.81 7.19 3.97
CA LYS A 174 -2.26 7.19 3.79
C LYS A 174 -2.77 5.81 3.39
N THR A 175 -4.00 5.54 3.77
CA THR A 175 -4.80 4.43 3.29
C THR A 175 -5.80 4.94 2.25
N THR A 176 -5.67 4.45 1.01
CA THR A 176 -6.72 4.58 -0.01
C THR A 176 -7.63 3.36 0.09
N ALA A 177 -8.88 3.54 0.50
CA ALA A 177 -9.82 2.44 0.70
C ALA A 177 -10.88 2.41 -0.39
N TYR A 178 -10.94 1.31 -1.14
CA TYR A 178 -12.01 1.00 -2.08
C TYR A 178 -13.08 0.17 -1.38
N LYS A 179 -14.33 0.62 -1.45
CA LYS A 179 -15.48 -0.17 -1.05
C LYS A 179 -16.26 -0.57 -2.29
N LEU A 180 -16.38 -1.88 -2.52
CA LEU A 180 -17.03 -2.46 -3.69
C LEU A 180 -18.21 -3.31 -3.27
N SER A 181 -19.33 -3.19 -3.98
CA SER A 181 -20.45 -4.11 -3.90
C SER A 181 -20.32 -5.16 -4.99
N VAL A 182 -20.33 -6.44 -4.62
CA VAL A 182 -20.24 -7.56 -5.56
C VAL A 182 -21.51 -8.39 -5.46
N THR A 183 -22.12 -8.64 -6.61
CA THR A 183 -23.28 -9.50 -6.76
C THR A 183 -23.02 -10.55 -7.82
N LYS A 184 -23.94 -11.52 -7.94
CA LYS A 184 -23.92 -12.49 -9.06
C LYS A 184 -23.92 -11.83 -10.46
N SER A 185 -24.38 -10.59 -10.56
CA SER A 185 -24.50 -9.85 -11.83
C SER A 185 -23.28 -9.00 -12.16
N GLY A 186 -22.42 -8.68 -11.19
CA GLY A 186 -21.27 -7.82 -11.42
C GLY A 186 -20.72 -7.13 -10.17
N VAL A 187 -19.82 -6.18 -10.42
CA VAL A 187 -19.13 -5.38 -9.39
C VAL A 187 -19.43 -3.90 -9.61
N GLU A 188 -19.74 -3.21 -8.52
CA GLU A 188 -19.98 -1.77 -8.51
C GLU A 188 -19.14 -1.09 -7.43
N LEU A 189 -18.65 0.12 -7.73
CA LEU A 189 -18.00 0.96 -6.73
C LEU A 189 -19.04 1.57 -5.80
N SER A 190 -18.87 1.37 -4.50
CA SER A 190 -19.68 2.05 -3.49
C SER A 190 -19.03 3.35 -3.03
N SER A 191 -17.73 3.33 -2.70
CA SER A 191 -16.99 4.52 -2.30
C SER A 191 -15.48 4.34 -2.42
N ILE A 192 -14.78 5.49 -2.42
CA ILE A 192 -13.32 5.56 -2.23
C ILE A 192 -13.08 6.55 -1.09
N THR A 193 -12.29 6.18 -0.09
CA THR A 193 -11.84 7.10 0.98
C THR A 193 -10.32 7.19 1.00
N LEU A 194 -9.81 8.30 1.55
CA LEU A 194 -8.40 8.53 1.80
C LEU A 194 -8.24 8.97 3.25
N GLU A 195 -7.56 8.15 4.04
CA GLU A 195 -7.42 8.32 5.48
C GLU A 195 -5.95 8.26 5.89
N ASP A 196 -5.61 8.77 7.07
CA ASP A 196 -4.29 8.54 7.66
C ASP A 196 -4.07 7.03 7.88
N TRP A 197 -2.86 6.56 7.57
CA TRP A 197 -2.46 5.20 7.89
C TRP A 197 -1.83 5.20 9.29
N ASP A 198 -2.56 4.58 10.23
CA ASP A 198 -2.13 4.32 11.60
C ASP A 198 -1.26 3.07 11.76
#